data_AF-A0A953SS48-F1
#
_entry.id   AF-A0A953SS48-F1
#
_cell.length_a   1.000
_cell.length_b   1.000
_cell.length_c   1.000
_cell.angle_alpha   90.00
_cell.angle_beta   90.00
_cell.angle_gamma   90.00
#
_symmetry.space_group_name_H-M   'P 1'
#
loop_
_entity.id
_entity.type
_entity.pdbx_description
1 polymer ?
#
loop_
_entity_poly.entity_id
_entity_poly.type
_entity_poly.pdbx_seq_one_letter_code
_entity_poly.pdbx_strand_id
1 'polypeptide(L)'
;FTLRLIMKQILLLLMLSLAVNFAADAQNRKMGGNDKIEQLEKLRLIEILNLDEETSIRFFTRHSEFKKVTEDYHTRLDNQIKVLDELIKNGNQSSSAEYKKQINEYWKTESELVNERKKFYDSLSNLLTDEQIAKLIVFERHFRDEIRHILMKNRLNGKKH
;
A
#
# COMPACT_ATOMS: atom_id res chain seq x y z
N PHE A 1 -29.70 32.87 -36.85
CA PHE A 1 -28.35 32.27 -36.89
C PHE A 1 -27.80 32.01 -35.48
N THR A 2 -27.99 32.96 -34.55
CA THR A 2 -27.55 32.89 -33.13
C THR A 2 -28.14 31.72 -32.33
N LEU A 3 -29.43 31.40 -32.48
CA LEU A 3 -30.07 30.31 -31.73
C LEU A 3 -29.47 28.93 -32.02
N ARG A 4 -29.13 28.66 -33.30
CA ARG A 4 -28.46 27.41 -33.71
C ARG A 4 -27.04 27.31 -33.19
N LEU A 5 -26.35 28.44 -33.04
CA LEU A 5 -24.98 28.49 -32.51
C LEU A 5 -24.97 28.23 -30.99
N ILE A 6 -25.89 28.86 -30.26
CA ILE A 6 -26.07 28.66 -28.81
C ILE A 6 -26.43 27.19 -28.51
N MET A 7 -27.34 26.60 -29.28
CA MET A 7 -27.74 25.20 -29.09
C MET A 7 -26.56 24.23 -29.31
N LYS A 8 -25.67 24.50 -30.28
CA LYS A 8 -24.45 23.71 -30.50
C LYS A 8 -23.46 23.84 -29.33
N GLN A 9 -23.31 25.03 -28.75
CA GLN A 9 -22.43 25.23 -27.59
C GLN A 9 -22.94 24.51 -26.34
N ILE A 10 -24.25 24.53 -26.10
CA ILE A 10 -24.87 23.78 -25.00
C ILE A 10 -24.68 22.28 -25.21
N LEU A 11 -24.89 21.77 -26.43
CA LEU A 11 -24.66 20.36 -26.75
C LEU A 11 -23.19 19.95 -26.54
N LEU A 12 -22.24 20.83 -26.89
CA LEU A 12 -20.82 20.59 -26.69
C LEU A 12 -20.46 20.51 -25.20
N LEU A 13 -21.01 21.40 -24.37
CA LEU A 13 -20.81 21.40 -22.92
C LEU A 13 -21.45 20.16 -22.26
N LEU A 14 -22.63 19.74 -22.74
CA LEU A 14 -23.29 18.52 -22.28
C LEU A 14 -22.46 17.27 -22.62
N MET A 15 -21.91 17.21 -23.83
CA MET A 15 -21.00 16.12 -24.24
C MET A 15 -19.70 16.12 -23.43
N LEU A 16 -19.16 17.29 -23.11
CA LEU A 16 -17.93 17.41 -22.32
C LEU A 16 -18.15 16.95 -20.87
N SER A 17 -19.28 17.32 -20.25
CA SER A 17 -19.63 16.85 -18.90
C SER A 17 -19.90 15.34 -18.84
N LEU A 18 -20.49 14.75 -19.89
CA LEU A 18 -20.63 13.30 -20.00
C LEU A 18 -19.26 12.61 -20.13
N ALA A 19 -18.33 13.17 -20.90
CA ALA A 19 -16.98 12.63 -21.05
C ALA A 19 -16.19 12.60 -19.73
N VAL A 20 -16.34 13.61 -18.87
CA VAL A 20 -15.72 13.64 -17.54
C VAL A 20 -16.24 12.50 -16.65
N ASN A 21 -17.55 12.20 -16.70
CA ASN A 21 -18.13 11.09 -15.94
C ASN A 21 -17.65 9.72 -16.43
N PHE A 22 -17.51 9.52 -17.75
CA PHE A 22 -16.96 8.28 -18.30
C PHE A 22 -15.46 8.11 -17.99
N ALA A 23 -14.68 9.19 -17.98
CA ALA A 23 -13.28 9.15 -17.56
C ALA A 23 -13.12 8.85 -16.06
N ALA A 24 -13.96 9.45 -15.21
CA ALA A 24 -14.00 9.17 -13.78
C ALA A 24 -14.44 7.73 -13.47
N ASP A 25 -15.40 7.19 -14.23
CA ASP A 25 -15.86 5.79 -14.07
C ASP A 25 -14.83 4.78 -14.63
N ALA A 26 -14.11 5.12 -15.70
CA ALA A 26 -12.99 4.31 -16.21
C ALA A 26 -11.77 4.32 -15.27
N GLN A 27 -11.54 5.42 -14.53
CA GLN A 27 -10.54 5.50 -13.48
C GLN A 27 -10.98 4.70 -12.24
N ASN A 28 -12.26 4.77 -11.85
CA ASN A 28 -12.84 3.94 -10.77
C ASN A 28 -12.88 2.44 -11.10
N ARG A 29 -13.01 2.05 -12.38
CA ARG A 29 -12.94 0.63 -12.79
C ARG A 29 -11.53 0.06 -12.79
N LYS A 30 -10.50 0.91 -12.76
CA LYS A 30 -9.10 0.52 -12.52
C LYS A 30 -8.73 0.47 -11.03
N MET A 31 -9.57 1.00 -10.15
CA MET A 31 -9.38 0.89 -8.69
C MET A 31 -9.70 -0.52 -8.23
N GLY A 32 -8.67 -1.37 -8.25
CA GLY A 32 -8.71 -2.72 -7.68
C GLY A 32 -8.99 -2.69 -6.17
N GLY A 33 -9.15 -3.88 -5.56
CA GLY A 33 -9.40 -4.00 -4.12
C GLY A 33 -8.36 -3.31 -3.22
N ASN A 34 -7.14 -3.08 -3.73
CA ASN A 34 -6.05 -2.43 -2.99
C ASN A 34 -6.33 -0.93 -2.72
N ASP A 35 -6.91 -0.20 -3.67
CA ASP A 35 -7.12 1.24 -3.53
C ASP A 35 -8.22 1.54 -2.49
N LYS A 36 -9.23 0.68 -2.40
CA LYS A 36 -10.28 0.77 -1.37
C LYS A 36 -9.72 0.48 0.03
N ILE A 37 -8.80 -0.47 0.14
CA ILE A 37 -8.12 -0.78 1.40
C ILE A 37 -7.26 0.41 1.83
N GLU A 38 -6.53 1.03 0.91
CA GLU A 38 -5.69 2.21 1.21
C GLU A 38 -6.54 3.41 1.64
N GLN A 39 -7.68 3.65 0.99
CA GLN A 39 -8.60 4.71 1.40
C GLN A 39 -9.16 4.49 2.80
N LEU A 40 -9.57 3.26 3.11
CA LEU A 40 -10.06 2.89 4.44
C LEU A 40 -8.98 3.07 5.51
N GLU A 41 -7.75 2.68 5.20
CA GLU A 41 -6.60 2.86 6.08
C GLU A 41 -6.39 4.35 6.41
N LYS A 42 -6.36 5.22 5.38
CA LYS A 42 -6.18 6.67 5.56
C LYS A 42 -7.28 7.28 6.43
N LEU A 43 -8.55 6.92 6.19
CA LEU A 43 -9.67 7.41 6.99
C LEU A 43 -9.53 7.02 8.46
N ARG A 44 -9.25 5.73 8.74
CA ARG A 44 -9.05 5.26 10.11
C ARG A 44 -7.85 5.93 10.79
N LEU A 45 -6.75 6.16 10.06
CA LEU A 45 -5.58 6.87 10.60
C LEU A 45 -5.92 8.30 11.02
N ILE A 46 -6.70 9.04 10.23
CA ILE A 46 -7.16 10.39 10.60
C ILE A 46 -7.98 10.33 11.89
N GLU A 47 -8.90 9.38 11.99
CA GLU A 47 -9.78 9.22 13.15
C GLU A 47 -9.01 8.88 14.43
N ILE A 48 -8.14 7.86 14.41
CA ILE A 48 -7.46 7.38 15.63
C ILE A 48 -6.37 8.33 16.11
N LEU A 49 -5.71 9.02 15.18
CA LEU A 49 -4.62 9.93 15.50
C LEU A 49 -5.14 11.34 15.81
N ASN A 50 -6.39 11.66 15.46
CA ASN A 50 -7.02 12.97 15.68
C ASN A 50 -6.12 14.13 15.19
N LEU A 51 -5.67 14.01 13.93
CA LEU A 51 -4.74 14.97 13.33
C LEU A 51 -5.48 16.22 12.83
N ASP A 52 -4.87 17.38 13.01
CA ASP A 52 -5.27 18.59 12.28
C ASP A 52 -4.85 18.50 10.81
N GLU A 53 -5.33 19.43 9.98
CA GLU A 53 -5.09 19.43 8.53
C GLU A 53 -3.60 19.53 8.18
N GLU A 54 -2.87 20.43 8.84
CA GLU A 54 -1.45 20.68 8.57
C GLU A 54 -0.60 19.45 8.95
N THR A 55 -0.89 18.87 10.10
CA THR A 55 -0.26 17.65 10.60
C THR A 55 -0.59 16.44 9.73
N SER A 56 -1.83 16.33 9.25
CA SER A 56 -2.27 15.28 8.34
C SER A 56 -1.49 15.28 7.02
N ILE A 57 -1.31 16.45 6.40
CA ILE A 57 -0.58 16.56 5.13
C ILE A 57 0.88 16.09 5.30
N ARG A 58 1.55 16.51 6.37
CA ARG A 58 2.93 16.09 6.66
C ARG A 58 3.02 14.60 6.97
N PHE A 59 2.09 14.08 7.78
CA PHE A 59 2.04 12.68 8.16
C PHE A 59 1.88 11.80 6.93
N PHE A 60 0.87 12.08 6.08
CA PHE A 60 0.61 11.26 4.90
C PHE A 60 1.70 11.36 3.84
N THR A 61 2.40 12.50 3.75
CA THR A 61 3.61 12.61 2.92
C THR A 61 4.67 11.61 3.37
N ARG A 62 5.09 11.67 4.64
CA ARG A 62 6.11 10.75 5.21
C ARG A 62 5.66 9.29 5.15
N HIS A 63 4.40 9.02 5.45
CA HIS A 63 3.82 7.69 5.41
C HIS A 63 3.82 7.12 3.98
N SER A 64 3.55 7.95 2.96
CA SER A 64 3.58 7.51 1.57
C SER A 64 5.00 7.18 1.08
N GLU A 65 6.00 7.95 1.51
CA GLU A 65 7.41 7.69 1.23
C GLU A 65 7.86 6.39 1.89
N PHE A 66 7.54 6.23 3.18
CA PHE A 66 7.81 5.01 3.92
C PHE A 66 7.17 3.78 3.27
N LYS A 67 5.90 3.87 2.84
CA LYS A 67 5.23 2.78 2.10
C LYS A 67 5.99 2.35 0.86
N LYS A 68 6.44 3.30 0.03
CA LYS A 68 7.23 3.00 -1.17
C LYS A 68 8.54 2.29 -0.82
N VAL A 69 9.23 2.77 0.22
CA VAL A 69 10.47 2.13 0.70
C VAL A 69 10.18 0.71 1.16
N THR A 70 9.15 0.49 1.97
CA THR A 70 8.81 -0.86 2.46
C THR A 70 8.37 -1.82 1.35
N GLU A 71 7.72 -1.32 0.29
CA GLU A 71 7.31 -2.13 -0.86
C GLU A 71 8.52 -2.68 -1.62
N ASP A 72 9.59 -1.90 -1.76
CA ASP A 72 10.85 -2.37 -2.35
C ASP A 72 11.47 -3.50 -1.51
N TYR A 73 11.52 -3.33 -0.18
CA TYR A 73 11.98 -4.38 0.73
C TYR A 73 11.12 -5.64 0.64
N HIS A 74 9.79 -5.52 0.59
CA HIS A 74 8.90 -6.66 0.43
C HIS A 74 9.11 -7.38 -0.90
N THR A 75 9.29 -6.64 -1.99
CA THR A 75 9.63 -7.20 -3.30
C THR A 75 10.96 -7.96 -3.27
N ARG A 76 11.98 -7.40 -2.61
CA ARG A 76 13.29 -8.05 -2.43
C ARG A 76 13.16 -9.34 -1.61
N LEU A 77 12.43 -9.32 -0.50
CA LEU A 77 12.18 -10.49 0.35
C LEU A 77 11.46 -11.58 -0.44
N ASP A 78 10.42 -11.23 -1.20
CA ASP A 78 9.68 -12.18 -2.04
C ASP A 78 10.58 -12.85 -3.08
N ASN A 79 11.49 -12.09 -3.69
CA ASN A 79 12.45 -12.64 -4.64
C ASN A 79 13.50 -13.55 -3.95
N GLN A 80 13.99 -13.17 -2.76
CA GLN A 80 14.89 -14.01 -1.97
C GLN A 80 14.23 -15.32 -1.55
N ILE A 81 12.95 -15.30 -1.19
CA ILE A 81 12.18 -16.50 -0.88
C ILE A 81 12.01 -17.40 -2.10
N LYS A 82 11.74 -16.85 -3.29
CA LYS A 82 11.69 -17.65 -4.53
C LYS A 82 13.02 -18.35 -4.82
N VAL A 83 14.13 -17.64 -4.66
CA VAL A 83 15.47 -18.23 -4.83
C VAL A 83 15.71 -19.36 -3.82
N LEU A 84 15.34 -19.17 -2.56
CA LEU A 84 15.44 -20.23 -1.55
C LEU A 84 14.56 -21.45 -1.89
N ASP A 85 13.34 -21.23 -2.37
CA ASP A 85 12.43 -22.29 -2.81
C ASP A 85 12.99 -23.07 -4.02
N GLU A 86 13.64 -22.38 -4.97
CA GLU A 86 14.34 -23.01 -6.08
C GLU A 86 15.53 -23.85 -5.62
N LEU A 87 16.35 -23.35 -4.67
CA LEU A 87 17.45 -24.13 -4.10
C LEU A 87 16.93 -25.40 -3.42
N ILE A 88 15.85 -25.30 -2.65
CA ILE A 88 15.20 -26.45 -1.99
C ILE A 88 14.73 -27.47 -3.03
N LYS A 89 14.11 -27.02 -4.12
CA LYS A 89 13.64 -27.88 -5.22
C LYS A 89 14.79 -28.57 -5.97
N ASN A 90 15.94 -27.91 -6.09
CA ASN A 90 17.14 -28.46 -6.72
C ASN A 90 17.88 -29.49 -5.83
N GLY A 91 17.51 -29.60 -4.55
CA GLY A 91 17.95 -30.67 -3.65
C GLY A 91 19.48 -30.77 -3.50
N ASN A 92 20.03 -31.97 -3.69
CA ASN A 92 21.45 -32.28 -3.50
C ASN A 92 22.41 -31.57 -4.48
N GLN A 93 21.89 -30.81 -5.46
CA GLN A 93 22.70 -30.06 -6.41
C GLN A 93 23.21 -28.72 -5.85
N SER A 94 22.55 -28.19 -4.81
CA SER A 94 22.94 -26.92 -4.20
C SER A 94 23.89 -27.14 -3.03
N SER A 95 24.94 -26.33 -2.97
CA SER A 95 25.95 -26.42 -1.91
C SER A 95 25.46 -25.80 -0.60
N SER A 96 25.95 -26.31 0.54
CA SER A 96 25.71 -25.69 1.85
C SER A 96 26.10 -24.20 1.90
N ALA A 97 27.13 -23.80 1.14
CA ALA A 97 27.58 -22.42 1.03
C ALA A 97 26.53 -21.51 0.34
N GLU A 98 25.83 -22.00 -0.69
CA GLU A 98 24.77 -21.26 -1.37
C GLU A 98 23.56 -21.02 -0.48
N TYR A 99 23.12 -22.06 0.25
CA TYR A 99 22.07 -21.91 1.26
C TYR A 99 22.44 -20.85 2.31
N LYS A 100 23.66 -20.96 2.87
CA LYS A 100 24.14 -20.01 3.88
C LYS A 100 24.17 -18.58 3.35
N LYS A 101 24.60 -18.38 2.10
CA LYS A 101 24.60 -17.07 1.44
C LYS A 101 23.18 -16.50 1.36
N GLN A 102 22.22 -17.25 0.82
CA GLN A 102 20.85 -16.75 0.64
C GLN A 102 20.13 -16.49 1.98
N ILE A 103 20.35 -17.34 2.98
CA ILE A 103 19.83 -17.14 4.33
C ILE A 103 20.37 -15.83 4.94
N ASN A 104 21.67 -15.56 4.79
CA ASN A 104 22.27 -14.32 5.29
C ASN A 104 21.73 -13.08 4.56
N GLU A 105 21.57 -13.14 3.24
CA GLU A 105 20.98 -12.05 2.46
C GLU A 105 19.52 -11.78 2.84
N TYR A 106 18.74 -12.83 3.12
CA TYR A 106 17.37 -12.69 3.64
C TYR A 106 17.35 -11.94 4.98
N TRP A 107 18.17 -12.38 5.95
CA TRP A 107 18.24 -11.73 7.26
C TRP A 107 18.76 -10.29 7.20
N LYS A 108 19.68 -10.00 6.27
CA LYS A 108 20.13 -8.64 6.01
C LYS A 108 18.98 -7.75 5.56
N THR A 109 18.20 -8.17 4.57
CA THR A 109 17.02 -7.42 4.09
C THR A 109 15.98 -7.22 5.19
N GLU A 110 15.69 -8.26 6.01
CA GLU A 110 14.78 -8.14 7.17
C GLU A 110 15.29 -7.11 8.19
N SER A 111 16.59 -7.14 8.52
CA SER A 111 17.18 -6.17 9.43
C SER A 111 17.12 -4.74 8.90
N GLU A 112 17.38 -4.55 7.61
CA GLU A 112 17.25 -3.25 6.94
C GLU A 112 15.81 -2.73 7.02
N LEU A 113 14.82 -3.58 6.75
CA LEU A 113 13.40 -3.23 6.85
C LEU A 113 12.98 -2.83 8.28
N VAL A 114 13.47 -3.54 9.30
CA VAL A 114 13.22 -3.18 10.71
C VAL A 114 13.84 -1.82 11.04
N ASN A 115 15.04 -1.55 10.53
CA ASN A 115 15.69 -0.25 10.73
C ASN A 115 14.92 0.89 10.04
N GLU A 116 14.41 0.69 8.82
CA GLU A 116 13.58 1.69 8.14
C GLU A 116 12.25 1.93 8.87
N ARG A 117 11.62 0.89 9.42
CA ARG A 117 10.44 1.06 10.31
C ARG A 117 10.76 1.94 11.50
N LYS A 118 11.88 1.68 12.17
CA LYS A 118 12.30 2.50 13.32
C LYS A 118 12.52 3.95 12.91
N LYS A 119 13.28 4.20 11.83
CA LYS A 119 13.53 5.55 11.29
C LYS A 119 12.24 6.28 10.97
N PHE A 120 11.24 5.59 10.41
CA PHE A 120 9.93 6.17 10.14
C PHE A 120 9.27 6.66 11.42
N TYR A 121 9.12 5.83 12.46
CA TYR A 121 8.52 6.28 13.72
C TYR A 121 9.34 7.39 14.40
N ASP A 122 10.67 7.28 14.40
CA ASP A 122 11.56 8.33 14.93
C ASP A 122 11.35 9.66 14.20
N SER A 123 11.12 9.63 12.88
CA SER A 123 10.84 10.82 12.06
C SER A 123 9.49 11.47 12.36
N LEU A 124 8.58 10.76 13.04
CA LEU A 124 7.27 11.27 13.44
C LEU A 124 7.29 11.95 14.82
N SER A 125 8.36 11.82 15.60
CA SER A 125 8.46 12.38 16.96
C SER A 125 8.31 13.91 17.04
N ASN A 126 8.59 14.62 15.93
CA ASN A 126 8.38 16.08 15.83
C ASN A 126 6.99 16.48 15.33
N LEU A 127 6.13 15.50 15.02
CA LEU A 127 4.83 15.69 14.38
C LEU A 127 3.71 15.09 15.22
N LEU A 128 3.97 13.97 15.88
CA LEU A 128 3.03 13.19 16.66
C LEU A 128 3.55 13.06 18.09
N THR A 129 2.62 13.01 19.03
CA THR A 129 2.90 12.63 20.43
C THR A 129 3.25 11.15 20.52
N ASP A 130 3.93 10.75 21.60
CA ASP A 130 4.25 9.35 21.87
C ASP A 130 2.99 8.46 21.94
N GLU A 131 1.87 8.99 22.45
CA GLU A 131 0.59 8.29 22.46
C GLU A 131 0.07 8.05 21.04
N GLN A 132 0.14 9.05 20.16
CA GLN A 132 -0.26 8.91 18.75
C GLN A 132 0.65 7.93 18.01
N ILE A 133 1.96 7.93 18.27
CA ILE A 133 2.90 6.96 17.69
C ILE A 133 2.57 5.54 18.18
N ALA A 134 2.27 5.37 19.46
CA ALA A 134 1.85 4.08 20.00
C ALA A 134 0.54 3.59 19.35
N LYS A 135 -0.46 4.48 19.19
CA LYS A 135 -1.72 4.17 18.48
C LYS A 135 -1.47 3.76 17.03
N LEU A 136 -0.58 4.46 16.32
CA LEU A 136 -0.19 4.12 14.96
C LEU A 136 0.40 2.70 14.89
N ILE A 137 1.35 2.37 15.75
CA ILE A 137 1.99 1.03 15.78
C ILE A 137 0.95 -0.07 15.99
N VAL A 138 0.05 0.11 16.97
CA VAL A 138 -1.01 -0.86 17.26
C VAL A 138 -1.96 -0.98 16.08
N PHE A 139 -2.40 0.15 15.52
CA PHE A 139 -3.28 0.17 14.36
C PHE A 139 -2.68 -0.54 13.16
N GLU A 140 -1.45 -0.22 12.75
CA GLU A 140 -0.81 -0.82 11.58
C GLU A 140 -0.66 -2.34 11.74
N ARG A 141 -0.41 -2.81 12.97
CA ARG A 141 -0.35 -4.24 13.27
C ARG A 141 -1.72 -4.90 13.09
N HIS A 142 -2.75 -4.35 13.72
CA HIS A 142 -4.10 -4.88 13.69
C HIS A 142 -4.71 -4.83 12.28
N PHE A 143 -4.54 -3.70 11.58
CA PHE A 143 -5.03 -3.50 10.22
C PHE A 143 -4.43 -4.52 9.26
N ARG A 144 -3.12 -4.77 9.33
CA ARG A 144 -2.47 -5.79 8.50
C ARG A 144 -3.02 -7.18 8.74
N ASP A 145 -3.27 -7.52 10.02
CA ASP A 145 -3.84 -8.81 10.38
C ASP A 145 -5.29 -8.93 9.87
N GLU A 146 -6.13 -7.90 10.01
CA GLU A 146 -7.48 -7.85 9.43
C GLU A 146 -7.47 -8.05 7.91
N ILE A 147 -6.62 -7.32 7.19
CA ILE A 147 -6.52 -7.43 5.73
C ILE A 147 -6.08 -8.83 5.31
N ARG A 148 -5.10 -9.44 5.98
CA ARG A 148 -4.70 -10.83 5.71
C ARG A 148 -5.88 -11.79 5.88
N HIS A 149 -6.66 -11.67 6.95
CA HIS A 149 -7.83 -12.52 7.18
C HIS A 149 -8.88 -12.37 6.07
N ILE A 150 -9.16 -11.13 5.66
CA ILE A 150 -10.11 -10.84 4.57
C ILE A 150 -9.61 -11.46 3.24
N LEU A 151 -8.35 -11.24 2.89
CA LEU A 151 -7.76 -11.77 1.66
C LEU A 151 -7.72 -13.30 1.65
N MET A 152 -7.39 -13.94 2.78
CA MET A 152 -7.39 -15.40 2.92
C MET A 152 -8.81 -15.98 2.80
N LYS A 153 -9.80 -15.39 3.48
CA LYS A 153 -11.21 -15.81 3.40
C LYS A 153 -11.74 -15.72 1.97
N ASN A 154 -11.44 -14.64 1.26
CA ASN A 154 -11.87 -14.45 -0.12
C ASN A 154 -11.23 -15.47 -1.07
N ARG A 155 -9.95 -15.82 -0.87
CA ARG A 155 -9.27 -16.89 -1.63
C ARG A 155 -9.91 -18.27 -1.42
N LEU A 156 -10.35 -18.57 -0.21
CA LEU A 156 -11.01 -19.85 0.12
C LEU A 156 -12.42 -19.94 -0.49
N ASN A 157 -13.15 -18.84 -0.53
CA ASN A 157 -14.50 -18.79 -1.10
C ASN A 157 -14.49 -18.79 -2.64
N GLY A 158 -13.48 -18.20 -3.27
CA GLY A 158 -13.33 -18.22 -4.74
C GLY A 158 -12.98 -19.59 -5.34
N LYS A 159 -12.56 -20.58 -4.53
CA LYS A 159 -12.32 -21.96 -4.96
C LYS A 159 -13.56 -22.88 -4.89
N LYS A 160 -14.71 -22.35 -4.45
CA LYS A 160 -15.98 -23.10 -4.30
C LYS A 160 -16.98 -22.87 -5.45
N HIS A 161 -16.58 -22.17 -6.50
CA HIS A 161 -17.35 -21.93 -7.72
C HIS A 161 -16.50 -22.30 -8.93
#